data_AF-A0A1G7BM22-F1
#
_entry.id   AF-A0A1G7BM22-F1
#
_cell.length_a   1.000
_cell.length_b   1.000
_cell.length_c   1.000
_cell.angle_alpha   90.00
_cell.angle_beta   90.00
_cell.angle_gamma   90.00
#
_symmetry.space_group_name_H-M   'P 1'
#
loop_
_entity.id
_entity.type
_entity.pdbx_description
1 polymer ?
#
loop_
_entity_poly.entity_id
_entity_poly.type
_entity_poly.pdbx_seq_one_letter_code
_entity_poly.pdbx_strand_id
1 'polypeptide(L)'
;MEKMLKLTKDNLLSILVSLCIVTFLLNVFFSVSLEVCHFIGTLLAIAAFSERRGSWSVKQYKLKNKGLTQQDIRNIEFVKKWEETRKKGIWKYCISDGGIVLGAGLSLAISLLAYVTFPGIFKGLADSPGNMFSFIGYAYLAGAITGATIHRILWPYNQRRFMKLTDPLNDKYLQELFLDQ
;
A
#
# COMPACT_ATOMS: atom_id res chain seq x y z
N MET A 1 4.90 -6.86 -19.00
CA MET A 1 5.58 -7.54 -17.88
C MET A 1 6.35 -6.55 -16.99
N GLU A 2 7.26 -5.74 -17.55
CA GLU A 2 8.05 -4.77 -16.77
C GLU A 2 7.23 -3.74 -15.98
N LYS A 3 6.14 -3.22 -16.55
CA LYS A 3 5.25 -2.28 -15.83
C LYS A 3 4.61 -2.90 -14.59
N MET A 4 4.20 -4.17 -14.66
CA MET A 4 3.66 -4.91 -13.51
C MET A 4 4.76 -5.12 -12.46
N LEU A 5 5.95 -5.56 -12.88
CA LEU A 5 7.08 -5.78 -11.98
C LEU A 5 7.44 -4.49 -11.21
N LYS A 6 7.43 -3.34 -11.90
CA LYS A 6 7.67 -2.04 -11.29
C LYS A 6 6.57 -1.66 -10.28
N LEU A 7 5.30 -1.83 -10.64
CA LEU A 7 4.15 -1.59 -9.76
C LEU A 7 4.20 -2.45 -8.49
N THR A 8 4.55 -3.74 -8.62
CA THR A 8 4.72 -4.65 -7.48
C THR A 8 5.87 -4.20 -6.59
N LYS A 9 7.00 -3.79 -7.17
CA LYS A 9 8.17 -3.29 -6.41
C LYS A 9 7.87 -1.99 -5.68
N ASP A 10 7.16 -1.06 -6.30
CA ASP A 10 6.86 0.26 -5.72
C ASP A 10 5.85 0.17 -4.56
N ASN A 11 4.97 -0.84 -4.56
CA ASN A 11 3.90 -1.03 -3.58
C ASN A 11 4.09 -2.25 -2.67
N LEU A 12 5.27 -2.89 -2.74
CA LEU A 12 5.60 -4.10 -2.02
C LEU A 12 5.35 -4.02 -0.50
N LEU A 13 5.66 -2.89 0.13
CA LEU A 13 5.39 -2.68 1.55
C LEU A 13 3.89 -2.77 1.86
N SER A 14 3.05 -2.12 1.04
CA SER A 14 1.59 -2.17 1.20
C SER A 14 1.03 -3.56 0.94
N ILE A 15 1.61 -4.30 -0.01
CA ILE A 15 1.26 -5.70 -0.27
C ILE A 15 1.58 -6.57 0.96
N LEU A 16 2.79 -6.43 1.52
CA LEU A 16 3.23 -7.18 2.70
C LEU A 16 2.42 -6.84 3.95
N VAL A 17 2.12 -5.56 4.19
CA VAL A 17 1.28 -5.12 5.30
C VAL A 17 -0.15 -5.67 5.14
N SER A 18 -0.70 -5.64 3.93
CA SER A 18 -2.01 -6.23 3.65
C SER A 18 -2.00 -7.73 3.91
N LEU A 19 -0.92 -8.43 3.52
CA LEU A 19 -0.74 -9.84 3.82
C LEU A 19 -0.72 -10.09 5.33
N CYS A 20 0.10 -9.37 6.10
CA CYS A 20 0.21 -9.55 7.55
C CYS A 20 -1.09 -9.26 8.30
N ILE A 21 -1.83 -8.21 7.93
CA ILE A 21 -3.13 -7.89 8.53
C ILE A 21 -4.11 -9.03 8.27
N VAL A 22 -4.15 -9.52 7.04
CA VAL A 22 -5.01 -10.65 6.65
C VAL A 22 -4.62 -11.91 7.44
N THR A 23 -3.33 -12.25 7.55
CA THR A 23 -2.92 -13.43 8.31
C THR A 23 -3.16 -13.32 9.82
N PHE A 24 -3.02 -12.12 10.40
CA PHE A 24 -3.38 -11.86 11.80
C PHE A 24 -4.87 -12.05 12.05
N LEU A 25 -5.73 -11.48 11.21
CA LEU A 25 -7.19 -11.65 11.31
C LEU A 25 -7.56 -13.13 11.19
N LEU A 26 -6.90 -13.90 10.34
CA LEU A 26 -7.18 -15.33 10.18
C LEU A 26 -6.80 -16.16 11.41
N ASN A 27 -5.65 -15.85 12.02
CA ASN A 27 -5.21 -16.54 13.22
C ASN A 27 -6.17 -16.26 14.39
N VAL A 28 -6.56 -14.99 14.56
CA VAL A 28 -7.44 -14.56 15.67
C VAL A 28 -8.86 -15.10 15.53
N PHE A 29 -9.44 -15.09 14.33
CA PHE A 29 -10.87 -15.42 14.16
C PHE A 29 -11.17 -16.87 13.80
N PHE A 30 -10.20 -17.61 13.23
CA PHE A 30 -10.48 -18.93 12.65
C PHE A 30 -9.54 -20.04 13.14
N SER A 31 -8.60 -19.74 14.06
CA SER A 31 -7.66 -20.72 14.65
C SER A 31 -6.90 -21.57 13.61
N VAL A 32 -6.73 -21.04 12.39
CA VAL A 32 -6.02 -21.73 11.30
C VAL A 32 -4.52 -21.54 11.50
N SER A 33 -3.77 -22.65 11.64
CA SER A 33 -2.31 -22.63 11.72
C SER A 33 -1.67 -22.26 10.37
N LEU A 34 -1.70 -20.97 10.04
CA LEU A 34 -1.14 -20.41 8.80
C LEU A 34 0.37 -20.19 8.88
N GLU A 35 1.10 -21.08 9.55
CA GLU A 35 2.56 -20.93 9.75
C GLU A 35 3.32 -20.90 8.42
N VAL A 36 2.89 -21.71 7.44
CA VAL A 36 3.50 -21.74 6.10
C VAL A 36 3.25 -20.44 5.33
N CYS A 37 2.07 -19.82 5.47
CA CYS A 37 1.78 -18.54 4.83
C CYS A 37 2.54 -17.39 5.49
N HIS A 38 2.70 -17.41 6.82
CA HIS A 38 3.59 -16.51 7.53
C HIS A 38 5.04 -16.70 7.09
N PHE A 39 5.51 -17.94 6.93
CA PHE A 39 6.88 -18.23 6.50
C PHE A 39 7.16 -17.74 5.08
N ILE A 40 6.28 -18.04 4.12
CA ILE A 40 6.41 -17.58 2.73
C ILE A 40 6.28 -16.05 2.64
N GLY A 41 5.32 -15.46 3.35
CA GLY A 41 5.16 -14.01 3.45
C GLY A 41 6.39 -13.33 4.06
N THR A 42 7.00 -13.95 5.06
CA THR A 42 8.22 -13.46 5.71
C THR A 42 9.43 -13.59 4.79
N LEU A 43 9.58 -14.70 4.04
CA LEU A 43 10.64 -14.85 3.05
C LEU A 43 10.52 -13.85 1.90
N LEU A 44 9.31 -13.62 1.39
CA LEU A 44 9.05 -12.60 0.37
C LEU A 44 9.31 -11.19 0.93
N ALA A 45 8.94 -10.93 2.18
CA ALA A 45 9.27 -9.68 2.87
C ALA A 45 10.78 -9.48 2.98
N ILE A 46 11.52 -10.49 3.43
CA ILE A 46 12.97 -10.45 3.60
C ILE A 46 13.68 -10.25 2.25
N ALA A 47 13.30 -11.02 1.22
CA ALA A 47 13.89 -10.92 -0.12
C ALA A 47 13.66 -9.54 -0.74
N ALA A 48 12.47 -9.00 -0.59
CA ALA A 48 12.15 -7.71 -1.16
C ALA A 48 12.66 -6.54 -0.30
N PHE A 49 12.86 -6.75 1.00
CA PHE A 49 13.59 -5.83 1.88
C PHE A 49 15.10 -5.85 1.58
N SER A 50 15.69 -7.00 1.23
CA SER A 50 17.12 -7.12 0.91
C SER A 50 17.48 -6.46 -0.42
N GLU A 51 16.67 -6.64 -1.48
CA GLU A 51 16.81 -5.88 -2.74
C GLU A 51 16.72 -4.36 -2.48
N ARG A 52 15.75 -3.94 -1.66
CA ARG A 52 15.58 -2.52 -1.32
C ARG A 52 16.80 -1.99 -0.56
N ARG A 53 17.34 -2.76 0.40
CA ARG A 53 18.54 -2.40 1.18
C ARG A 53 19.78 -2.20 0.30
N GLY A 54 19.98 -3.03 -0.72
CA GLY A 54 21.10 -2.92 -1.67
C GLY A 54 21.06 -1.63 -2.49
N SER A 55 19.87 -1.22 -2.97
CA SER A 55 19.73 0.06 -3.70
C SER A 55 19.81 1.28 -2.77
N TRP A 56 19.38 1.14 -1.51
CA TRP A 56 19.40 2.19 -0.51
C TRP A 56 20.80 2.47 0.03
N SER A 57 21.65 1.46 0.18
CA SER A 57 23.03 1.63 0.71
C SER A 57 23.89 2.51 -0.19
N VAL A 58 23.80 2.36 -1.51
CA VAL A 58 24.57 3.17 -2.48
C VAL A 58 24.09 4.63 -2.48
N LYS A 59 22.79 4.85 -2.38
CA LYS A 59 22.18 6.19 -2.32
C LYS A 59 22.51 6.88 -0.99
N GLN A 60 22.41 6.15 0.12
CA GLN A 60 22.75 6.65 1.46
C GLN A 60 24.24 6.93 1.61
N TYR A 61 25.14 6.12 1.03
CA TYR A 61 26.58 6.41 1.06
C TYR A 61 26.89 7.74 0.34
N LYS A 62 26.34 7.96 -0.86
CA LYS A 62 26.50 9.21 -1.59
C LYS A 62 25.91 10.43 -0.88
N LEU A 63 24.87 10.25 -0.06
CA LEU A 63 24.20 11.33 0.67
C LEU A 63 24.77 11.58 2.07
N LYS A 64 25.30 10.54 2.75
CA LYS A 64 26.05 10.66 3.99
C LYS A 64 27.35 11.43 3.78
N ASN A 65 28.01 11.22 2.63
CA ASN A 65 29.17 12.02 2.23
C ASN A 65 28.85 13.50 1.99
N LYS A 66 27.56 13.89 1.95
CA LYS A 66 27.09 15.28 1.89
C LYS A 66 26.62 15.83 3.24
N GLY A 67 26.86 15.12 4.35
CA GLY A 67 26.48 15.54 5.70
C GLY A 67 24.99 15.42 6.03
N LEU A 68 24.18 14.80 5.17
CA LEU A 68 22.74 14.66 5.39
C LEU A 68 22.43 13.54 6.40
N THR A 69 21.49 13.81 7.31
CA THR A 69 20.99 12.78 8.22
C THR A 69 20.01 11.83 7.49
N GLN A 70 19.78 10.66 8.07
CA GLN A 70 18.76 9.72 7.59
C GLN A 70 17.36 10.34 7.55
N GLN A 71 17.07 11.25 8.47
CA GLN A 71 15.79 11.95 8.52
C GLN A 71 15.66 12.92 7.33
N ASP A 72 16.72 13.64 6.99
CA ASP A 72 16.75 14.55 5.85
C ASP A 72 16.51 13.82 4.54
N ILE A 73 17.14 12.64 4.38
CA ILE A 73 16.94 11.79 3.20
C ILE A 73 15.46 11.40 3.07
N ARG A 74 14.84 10.93 4.16
CA ARG A 74 13.41 10.57 4.17
C ARG A 74 12.50 11.76 3.85
N ASN A 75 12.85 12.95 4.35
CA ASN A 75 12.09 14.17 4.09
C ASN A 75 12.23 14.62 2.63
N ILE A 76 13.44 14.60 2.07
CA ILE A 76 13.68 14.95 0.66
C ILE A 76 12.94 13.97 -0.27
N GLU A 77 13.02 12.67 0.00
CA GLU A 77 12.31 11.67 -0.82
C GLU A 77 10.79 11.82 -0.69
N PHE A 78 10.29 12.10 0.50
CA PHE A 78 8.88 12.41 0.71
C PHE A 78 8.44 13.65 -0.09
N VAL A 79 9.17 14.77 0.02
CA VAL A 79 8.84 16.02 -0.69
C VAL A 79 8.81 15.78 -2.19
N LYS A 80 9.84 15.15 -2.77
CA LYS A 80 9.89 14.84 -4.21
C LYS A 80 8.73 13.98 -4.66
N LYS A 81 8.49 12.85 -3.98
CA LYS A 81 7.41 11.92 -4.33
C LYS A 81 6.04 12.58 -4.17
N TRP A 82 5.84 13.33 -3.09
CA TRP A 82 4.58 14.00 -2.83
C TRP A 82 4.32 15.14 -3.82
N GLU A 83 5.36 15.87 -4.25
CA GLU A 83 5.24 16.90 -5.27
C GLU A 83 4.75 16.32 -6.62
N GLU A 84 5.27 15.16 -7.02
CA GLU A 84 4.78 14.44 -8.20
C GLU A 84 3.34 13.95 -8.01
N THR A 85 3.01 13.40 -6.85
CA THR A 85 1.67 12.90 -6.53
C THR A 85 0.63 14.04 -6.52
N ARG A 86 0.94 15.19 -5.93
CA ARG A 86 0.01 16.32 -5.87
C ARG A 86 -0.27 16.91 -7.25
N LYS A 87 0.72 16.93 -8.16
CA LYS A 87 0.55 17.37 -9.55
C LYS A 87 -0.45 16.48 -10.32
N LYS A 88 -0.57 15.21 -9.95
CA LYS A 88 -1.56 14.28 -10.51
C LYS A 88 -2.98 14.49 -9.99
N GLY A 89 -3.13 15.19 -8.86
CA GLY A 89 -4.42 15.50 -8.24
C GLY A 89 -4.96 14.43 -7.29
N ILE A 90 -5.84 14.86 -6.38
CA ILE A 90 -6.42 14.04 -5.31
C ILE A 90 -7.20 12.83 -5.84
N TRP A 91 -7.96 13.01 -6.93
CA TRP A 91 -8.76 11.95 -7.53
C TRP A 91 -7.91 10.80 -8.04
N LYS A 92 -6.82 11.11 -8.75
CA LYS A 92 -5.92 10.09 -9.27
C LYS A 92 -5.18 9.37 -8.15
N TYR A 93 -4.76 10.09 -7.10
CA TYR A 93 -4.18 9.48 -5.91
C TYR A 93 -5.15 8.55 -5.18
N CYS A 94 -6.41 8.96 -4.98
CA CYS A 94 -7.39 8.15 -4.27
C CYS A 94 -7.87 6.94 -5.09
N ILE A 95 -8.23 7.15 -6.35
CA ILE A 95 -8.80 6.09 -7.19
C ILE A 95 -7.71 5.18 -7.74
N SER A 96 -6.64 5.72 -8.33
CA SER A 96 -5.63 4.89 -9.00
C SER A 96 -4.68 4.24 -8.00
N ASP A 97 -4.04 5.05 -7.15
CA ASP A 97 -3.01 4.54 -6.23
C ASP A 97 -3.63 3.85 -5.01
N GLY A 98 -4.77 4.36 -4.54
CA GLY A 98 -5.56 3.73 -3.48
C GLY A 98 -6.47 2.64 -4.02
N GLY A 99 -7.54 3.02 -4.71
CA GLY A 99 -8.63 2.13 -5.08
C GLY A 99 -8.23 0.97 -5.99
N ILE A 100 -7.63 1.24 -7.15
CA ILE A 100 -7.31 0.19 -8.13
C ILE A 100 -6.24 -0.76 -7.59
N VAL A 101 -5.16 -0.21 -7.02
CA VAL A 101 -4.03 -1.03 -6.53
C VAL A 101 -4.42 -1.83 -5.30
N LEU A 102 -5.07 -1.22 -4.30
CA LEU A 102 -5.52 -1.97 -3.12
C LEU A 102 -6.68 -2.90 -3.43
N GLY A 103 -7.61 -2.51 -4.32
CA GLY A 103 -8.67 -3.39 -4.80
C GLY A 103 -8.11 -4.66 -5.42
N ALA A 104 -7.16 -4.54 -6.35
CA ALA A 104 -6.51 -5.68 -6.98
C ALA A 104 -5.70 -6.53 -5.99
N GLY A 105 -4.97 -5.89 -5.07
CA GLY A 105 -4.20 -6.59 -4.04
C GLY A 105 -5.09 -7.38 -3.08
N LEU A 106 -6.18 -6.77 -2.63
CA LEU A 106 -7.13 -7.37 -1.70
C LEU A 106 -7.92 -8.51 -2.35
N SER A 107 -8.37 -8.34 -3.60
CA SER A 107 -9.10 -9.38 -4.33
C SER A 107 -8.24 -10.61 -4.56
N LEU A 108 -6.95 -10.44 -4.90
CA LEU A 108 -6.00 -11.54 -5.04
C LEU A 108 -5.75 -12.24 -3.71
N ALA A 109 -5.49 -11.47 -2.64
CA ALA A 109 -5.22 -12.04 -1.31
C ALA A 109 -6.42 -12.85 -0.78
N ILE A 110 -7.63 -12.30 -0.88
CA ILE A 110 -8.87 -12.97 -0.44
C ILE A 110 -9.15 -14.21 -1.29
N SER A 111 -8.90 -14.16 -2.60
CA SER A 111 -9.12 -15.32 -3.48
C SER A 111 -8.14 -16.47 -3.19
N LEU A 112 -6.87 -16.15 -2.97
CA LEU A 112 -5.86 -17.16 -2.61
C LEU A 112 -6.18 -17.79 -1.25
N LEU A 113 -6.65 -16.98 -0.32
CA LEU A 113 -7.09 -17.41 1.01
C LEU A 113 -8.33 -18.32 0.92
N ALA A 114 -9.34 -17.94 0.15
CA ALA A 114 -10.53 -18.78 -0.06
C ALA A 114 -10.16 -20.16 -0.61
N TYR A 115 -9.19 -20.22 -1.54
CA TYR A 115 -8.68 -21.47 -2.10
C TYR A 115 -8.01 -22.38 -1.06
N VAL A 116 -7.12 -21.82 -0.24
CA VAL A 116 -6.32 -22.59 0.74
C VAL A 116 -7.14 -22.98 1.96
N THR A 117 -7.98 -22.07 2.48
CA THR A 117 -8.63 -22.23 3.78
C THR A 117 -10.01 -22.86 3.68
N PHE A 118 -10.72 -22.66 2.56
CA PHE A 118 -12.10 -23.14 2.39
C PHE A 118 -12.26 -23.90 1.06
N PRO A 119 -11.57 -25.05 0.87
CA PRO A 119 -11.57 -25.74 -0.41
C PRO A 119 -12.97 -26.20 -0.87
N GLY A 120 -13.89 -26.45 0.08
CA GLY A 120 -15.30 -26.75 -0.24
C GLY A 120 -16.08 -25.56 -0.78
N ILE A 121 -15.88 -24.37 -0.19
CA ILE A 121 -16.49 -23.11 -0.66
C ILE A 121 -15.86 -22.71 -2.00
N PHE A 122 -14.54 -22.89 -2.13
CA PHE A 122 -13.84 -22.62 -3.38
C PHE A 122 -14.32 -23.54 -4.51
N LYS A 123 -14.56 -24.83 -4.24
CA LYS A 123 -15.20 -25.74 -5.21
C LYS A 123 -16.55 -25.18 -5.65
N GLY A 124 -17.43 -24.82 -4.71
CA GLY A 124 -18.73 -24.22 -5.03
C GLY A 124 -18.65 -22.89 -5.80
N LEU A 125 -17.59 -22.10 -5.57
CA LEU A 125 -17.30 -20.90 -6.34
C LEU A 125 -16.79 -21.23 -7.75
N ALA A 126 -15.97 -22.28 -7.90
CA ALA A 126 -15.39 -22.73 -9.16
C ALA A 126 -16.36 -23.51 -10.05
N ASP A 127 -17.47 -24.00 -9.49
CA ASP A 127 -18.51 -24.74 -10.22
C ASP A 127 -19.20 -23.89 -11.31
N SER A 128 -19.14 -22.55 -11.19
CA SER A 128 -19.65 -21.63 -12.20
C SER A 128 -18.69 -20.45 -12.39
N PRO A 129 -18.30 -20.13 -13.64
CA PRO A 129 -17.52 -18.93 -13.92
C PRO A 129 -18.15 -17.65 -13.37
N GLY A 130 -19.49 -17.56 -13.36
CA GLY A 130 -20.22 -16.40 -12.84
C GLY A 130 -20.03 -16.18 -11.34
N ASN A 131 -19.94 -17.27 -10.57
CA ASN A 131 -19.70 -17.20 -9.12
C ASN A 131 -18.27 -16.74 -8.81
N MET A 132 -17.28 -17.25 -9.56
CA MET A 132 -15.89 -16.79 -9.44
C MET A 132 -15.76 -15.29 -9.78
N PHE A 133 -16.34 -14.84 -10.90
CA PHE A 133 -16.28 -13.43 -11.29
C PHE A 133 -16.98 -12.52 -10.30
N SER A 134 -18.12 -12.94 -9.76
CA SER A 134 -18.85 -12.17 -8.75
C SER A 134 -18.03 -12.03 -7.47
N PHE A 135 -17.44 -13.12 -6.98
CA PHE A 135 -16.60 -13.11 -5.79
C PHE A 135 -15.38 -12.21 -5.95
N ILE A 136 -14.65 -12.35 -7.06
CA ILE A 136 -13.48 -11.49 -7.37
C ILE A 136 -13.92 -10.03 -7.50
N GLY A 137 -15.05 -9.77 -8.17
CA GLY A 137 -15.60 -8.44 -8.35
C GLY A 137 -15.96 -7.76 -7.04
N TYR A 138 -16.65 -8.46 -6.13
CA TYR A 138 -16.98 -7.93 -4.81
C TYR A 138 -15.75 -7.68 -3.95
N ALA A 139 -14.80 -8.62 -3.94
CA ALA A 139 -13.55 -8.45 -3.19
C ALA A 139 -12.73 -7.26 -3.72
N TYR A 140 -12.69 -7.09 -5.05
CA TYR A 140 -12.04 -5.96 -5.70
C TYR A 140 -12.73 -4.64 -5.32
N LEU A 141 -14.06 -4.57 -5.42
CA LEU A 141 -14.81 -3.35 -5.13
C LEU A 141 -14.68 -2.95 -3.66
N ALA A 142 -14.75 -3.92 -2.73
CA ALA A 142 -14.53 -3.68 -1.31
C ALA A 142 -13.12 -3.14 -1.04
N GLY A 143 -12.09 -3.73 -1.64
CA GLY A 143 -10.71 -3.24 -1.54
C GLY A 143 -10.54 -1.86 -2.17
N ALA A 144 -11.24 -1.58 -3.28
CA ALA A 144 -11.16 -0.30 -3.95
C ALA A 144 -11.79 0.84 -3.13
N ILE A 145 -12.97 0.60 -2.55
CA ILE A 145 -13.64 1.56 -1.64
C ILE A 145 -12.76 1.83 -0.41
N THR A 146 -12.23 0.76 0.19
CA THR A 146 -11.35 0.86 1.36
C THR A 146 -10.08 1.64 1.02
N GLY A 147 -9.42 1.31 -0.09
CA GLY A 147 -8.20 1.97 -0.52
C GLY A 147 -8.39 3.44 -0.85
N ALA A 148 -9.48 3.78 -1.55
CA ALA A 148 -9.83 5.16 -1.86
C ALA A 148 -10.11 5.97 -0.58
N THR A 149 -10.80 5.39 0.40
CA THR A 149 -11.10 6.03 1.68
C THR A 149 -9.83 6.31 2.47
N ILE A 150 -8.94 5.32 2.60
CA ILE A 150 -7.64 5.49 3.27
C ILE A 150 -6.82 6.60 2.61
N HIS A 151 -6.72 6.59 1.28
CA HIS A 151 -5.94 7.60 0.56
C HIS A 151 -6.56 8.99 0.66
N ARG A 152 -7.89 9.08 0.74
CA ARG A 152 -8.58 10.36 0.99
C ARG A 152 -8.25 10.93 2.36
N ILE A 153 -8.14 10.09 3.39
CA ILE A 153 -7.75 10.50 4.75
C ILE A 153 -6.25 10.85 4.81
N LEU A 154 -5.40 10.12 4.10
CA LEU A 154 -3.94 10.37 4.07
C LEU A 154 -3.56 11.64 3.30
N TRP A 155 -4.39 12.06 2.34
CA TRP A 155 -4.13 13.26 1.55
C TRP A 155 -3.87 14.52 2.39
N PRO A 156 -4.78 14.96 3.29
CA PRO A 156 -4.54 16.15 4.12
C PRO A 156 -3.34 15.98 5.06
N TYR A 157 -3.11 14.77 5.60
CA TYR A 157 -1.95 14.50 6.45
C TYR A 157 -0.63 14.71 5.70
N ASN A 158 -0.51 14.14 4.50
CA ASN A 158 0.67 14.30 3.66
C ASN A 158 0.81 15.76 3.17
N GLN A 159 -0.29 16.43 2.86
CA GLN A 159 -0.25 17.83 2.48
C GLN A 159 0.28 18.73 3.61
N ARG A 160 -0.16 18.50 4.85
CA ARG A 160 0.38 19.19 6.03
C ARG A 160 1.87 18.93 6.22
N ARG A 161 2.29 17.67 6.09
CA ARG A 161 3.71 17.31 6.18
C ARG A 161 4.54 17.98 5.09
N PHE A 162 4.04 18.06 3.87
CA PHE A 162 4.71 18.74 2.76
C PHE A 162 4.91 20.22 3.06
N MET A 163 3.85 20.93 3.45
CA MET A 163 3.94 22.36 3.77
C MET A 163 4.96 22.63 4.88
N LYS A 164 4.94 21.86 5.98
CA LYS A 164 5.92 22.00 7.07
C LYS A 164 7.38 21.83 6.62
N LEU A 165 7.63 20.99 5.62
CA LEU A 165 8.98 20.71 5.12
C LEU A 165 9.44 21.69 4.04
N THR A 166 8.51 22.32 3.31
CA THR A 166 8.84 23.25 2.21
C THR A 166 8.68 24.72 2.58
N ASP A 167 7.81 25.02 3.53
CA ASP A 167 7.46 26.39 3.92
C ASP A 167 7.13 26.45 5.43
N PRO A 168 8.15 26.41 6.30
CA PRO A 168 7.97 26.33 7.75
C PRO A 168 7.40 27.61 8.40
N LEU A 169 7.30 28.72 7.67
CA LEU A 169 6.77 29.99 8.16
C LEU A 169 5.30 30.21 7.80
N ASN A 170 4.70 29.29 7.05
CA ASN A 170 3.35 29.42 6.49
C ASN A 170 2.30 28.71 7.35
N ASP A 171 2.19 29.12 8.61
CA ASP A 171 1.13 28.66 9.53
C ASP A 171 -0.25 29.28 9.21
N LYS A 172 -0.31 30.30 8.35
CA LYS A 172 -1.56 31.02 8.00
C LYS A 172 -2.55 30.18 7.16
N TYR A 173 -2.07 29.28 6.30
CA TYR A 173 -2.92 28.46 5.44
C TYR A 173 -3.78 27.43 6.22
N LEU A 174 -3.41 27.13 7.47
CA LEU A 174 -4.12 26.19 8.33
C LEU A 174 -5.39 26.78 8.95
N GLN A 175 -5.51 28.10 9.04
CA GLN A 175 -6.73 28.76 9.52
C GLN A 175 -7.79 28.82 8.41
N GLU A 176 -7.41 29.13 7.17
CA GLU A 176 -8.36 29.26 6.05
C GLU A 176 -8.98 27.91 5.63
N LEU A 177 -8.22 26.81 5.67
CA LEU A 177 -8.74 25.49 5.23
C LEU A 177 -9.74 24.84 6.22
N PHE A 178 -9.86 25.35 7.45
CA PHE A 178 -10.74 24.82 8.51
C PHE A 178 -11.79 25.81 9.02
N LEU A 179 -11.71 27.09 8.62
CA LEU A 179 -12.71 28.11 8.96
C LEU A 179 -13.67 28.45 7.81
N ASP A 180 -13.40 28.00 6.58
CA ASP A 180 -14.29 28.16 5.42
C ASP A 180 -15.08 26.86 5.08
N GLN A 181 -15.51 26.10 6.09
CA GLN A 181 -16.53 25.04 5.94
C GLN A 181 -17.78 25.34 6.76
#